data_AF-A0A2V7FUH6-F1
#
_entry.id   AF-A0A2V7FUH6-F1
#
_cell.length_a   1.000
_cell.length_b   1.000
_cell.length_c   1.000
_cell.angle_alpha   90.00
_cell.angle_beta   90.00
_cell.angle_gamma   90.00
#
_symmetry.space_group_name_H-M   'P 1'
#
loop_
_entity.id
_entity.type
_entity.pdbx_description
1 polymer ?
#
loop_
_entity_poly.entity_id
_entity_poly.type
_entity_poly.pdbx_seq_one_letter_code
_entity_poly.pdbx_strand_id
1 'polypeptide(L)'
;MKALRILGLIALGASCHLDKLLNGGGSRASPGPNGTDIAITTATSGVNLPSGYSLTVDGGAAGTIGTSASLTIKGVTAGDHVVGLNGVPA
;
A
#
# COMPACT_ATOMS: atom_id res chain seq x y z
N MET A 1 24.44 -13.23 -13.99
CA MET A 1 23.65 -12.96 -15.22
C MET A 1 22.59 -11.93 -14.82
N LYS A 2 22.85 -10.62 -14.76
CA LYS A 2 23.30 -9.67 -15.80
C LYS A 2 22.25 -9.51 -16.91
N ALA A 3 21.29 -8.61 -16.69
CA ALA A 3 20.65 -7.77 -17.71
C ALA A 3 19.63 -6.82 -17.06
N LEU A 4 20.11 -5.72 -16.49
CA LEU A 4 19.33 -4.50 -16.35
C LEU A 4 19.71 -3.63 -17.56
N ARG A 5 18.81 -3.44 -18.55
CA ARG A 5 18.64 -2.26 -19.43
C ARG A 5 17.45 -2.46 -20.39
N ILE A 6 16.39 -1.66 -20.23
CA ILE A 6 15.65 -1.13 -21.38
C ILE A 6 15.48 0.37 -21.14
N LEU A 7 16.30 1.12 -21.87
CA LEU A 7 16.23 2.56 -22.07
C LEU A 7 15.37 2.75 -23.33
N GLY A 8 14.25 3.48 -23.27
CA GLY A 8 13.55 3.87 -24.51
C GLY A 8 12.06 4.17 -24.41
N LEU A 9 11.76 5.45 -24.20
CA LEU A 9 10.63 6.26 -24.70
C LEU A 9 9.20 5.68 -24.63
N ILE A 10 8.31 6.42 -23.96
CA ILE A 10 7.36 7.33 -24.62
C ILE A 10 7.20 8.55 -23.71
N ALA A 11 7.71 9.70 -24.15
CA ALA A 11 7.31 10.98 -23.59
C ALA A 11 5.84 11.20 -23.99
N LEU A 12 4.90 10.69 -23.19
CA LEU A 12 3.50 10.98 -23.40
C LEU A 12 3.27 12.38 -22.84
N GLY A 13 3.43 13.36 -23.74
CA GLY A 13 2.95 14.71 -23.53
C GLY A 13 1.44 14.67 -23.28
N ALA A 14 1.07 14.58 -22.02
CA ALA A 14 -0.22 15.04 -21.55
C ALA A 14 0.01 16.46 -21.04
N SER A 15 -0.15 17.43 -21.94
CA SER A 15 -0.17 18.86 -21.65
C SER A 15 -1.41 19.24 -20.84
N CYS A 16 -1.58 18.69 -19.65
CA CYS A 16 -2.67 19.05 -18.73
C CYS A 16 -2.21 19.98 -17.60
N HIS A 17 -1.06 20.65 -17.74
CA HIS A 17 -0.53 21.52 -16.68
C HIS A 17 0.21 22.81 -17.07
N LEU A 18 -0.15 23.44 -18.19
CA LEU A 18 0.29 24.83 -18.45
C LEU A 18 -0.66 25.90 -17.89
N ASP A 19 -1.73 25.52 -17.18
CA ASP A 19 -2.70 26.44 -16.58
C ASP A 19 -2.18 27.13 -15.29
N LYS A 20 -1.21 26.51 -14.60
CA LYS A 20 -0.77 26.94 -13.26
C LYS A 20 0.11 28.21 -13.19
N LEU A 21 0.44 28.88 -14.29
CA LEU A 21 1.36 30.03 -14.24
C LEU A 21 0.70 31.40 -14.13
N LEU A 22 -0.62 31.53 -14.27
CA LEU A 22 -1.28 32.86 -14.31
C LEU A 22 -2.51 33.01 -13.40
N ASN A 23 -3.06 31.94 -12.83
CA ASN A 23 -4.25 32.05 -12.00
C ASN A 23 -3.93 31.74 -10.54
N GLY A 24 -3.89 32.79 -9.73
CA GLY A 24 -3.53 32.74 -8.32
C GLY A 24 -4.44 31.83 -7.49
N GLY A 25 -3.95 31.49 -6.29
CA GLY A 25 -4.78 30.88 -5.27
C GLY A 25 -4.92 29.37 -5.39
N GLY A 26 -3.80 28.65 -5.50
CA GLY A 26 -3.79 27.22 -5.19
C GLY A 26 -3.96 27.02 -3.69
N SER A 27 -5.19 27.17 -3.19
CA SER A 27 -5.61 26.61 -1.92
C SER A 27 -5.05 25.20 -1.86
N ARG A 28 -4.17 24.93 -0.88
CA ARG A 28 -3.89 23.57 -0.45
C ARG A 28 -5.23 22.98 -0.06
N ALA A 29 -5.93 22.37 -1.02
CA ALA A 29 -6.89 21.34 -0.71
C ALA A 29 -6.05 20.27 -0.02
N SER A 30 -5.94 20.37 1.31
CA SER A 30 -5.60 19.21 2.12
C SER A 30 -6.61 18.17 1.67
N PRO A 31 -6.17 17.03 1.11
CA PRO A 31 -7.07 15.89 1.00
C PRO A 31 -7.68 15.74 2.40
N GLY A 32 -9.01 15.87 2.51
CA GLY A 32 -9.68 15.47 3.75
C GLY A 32 -9.28 14.01 4.04
N PRO A 33 -9.38 13.54 5.29
CA PRO A 33 -9.10 12.15 5.62
C PRO A 33 -10.21 11.28 5.01
N ASN A 34 -10.17 11.10 3.69
CA ASN A 34 -10.83 10.01 3.00
C ASN A 34 -9.98 8.80 3.34
N GLY A 35 -10.16 8.31 4.58
CA GLY A 35 -9.46 7.13 5.04
C GLY A 35 -9.79 5.99 4.08
N THR A 36 -8.78 5.46 3.40
CA THR A 36 -8.88 4.29 2.55
C THR A 36 -8.78 3.04 3.39
N ASP A 37 -9.41 1.96 2.95
CA ASP A 37 -9.35 0.67 3.63
C ASP A 37 -8.20 -0.17 3.07
N ILE A 38 -7.44 -0.83 3.95
CA ILE A 38 -6.46 -1.85 3.56
C ILE A 38 -7.08 -3.23 3.80
N ALA A 39 -7.29 -3.99 2.73
CA ALA A 39 -7.74 -5.38 2.80
C ALA A 39 -6.55 -6.34 2.70
N ILE A 40 -6.46 -7.24 3.68
CA ILE A 40 -5.33 -8.15 3.84
C ILE A 40 -5.89 -9.56 3.83
N THR A 41 -5.43 -10.37 2.88
CA THR A 41 -5.83 -11.77 2.76
C THR A 41 -4.60 -12.64 2.88
N THR A 42 -4.71 -13.65 3.72
CA THR A 42 -3.67 -14.67 3.89
C THR A 42 -4.19 -15.98 3.34
N ALA A 43 -3.29 -16.76 2.74
CA ALA A 43 -3.55 -18.12 2.31
C ALA A 43 -2.24 -18.90 2.46
N THR A 44 -2.21 -19.78 3.46
CA THR A 44 -1.04 -20.61 3.77
C THR A 44 -1.42 -22.05 3.52
N SER A 45 -0.57 -22.80 2.83
CA SER A 45 -0.76 -24.22 2.50
C SER A 45 0.44 -25.04 2.98
N GLY A 46 0.26 -26.36 3.15
CA GLY A 46 1.31 -27.27 3.59
C GLY A 46 0.93 -28.11 4.81
N VAL A 47 1.93 -28.56 5.55
CA VAL A 47 1.78 -29.29 6.83
C VAL A 47 2.38 -28.46 7.96
N ASN A 48 1.92 -28.67 9.20
CA ASN A 48 2.39 -27.93 10.38
C ASN A 48 2.21 -26.41 10.26
N LEU A 49 1.02 -25.98 9.82
CA LEU A 49 0.70 -24.57 9.70
C LEU A 49 0.71 -23.87 11.07
N PRO A 50 1.13 -22.60 11.14
CA PRO A 50 1.00 -21.81 12.35
C PRO A 50 -0.47 -21.59 12.68
N SER A 51 -0.78 -21.22 13.94
CA SER A 51 -2.15 -20.86 14.33
C SER A 51 -2.61 -19.52 13.72
N GLY A 52 -1.66 -18.66 13.36
CA GLY A 52 -1.91 -17.38 12.72
C GLY A 52 -0.66 -16.51 12.69
N TYR A 53 -0.86 -15.28 12.23
CA TYR A 53 0.15 -14.27 12.04
C TYR A 53 -0.18 -13.01 12.83
N SER A 54 0.86 -12.28 13.21
CA SER A 54 0.72 -10.93 13.78
C SER A 54 0.99 -9.89 12.70
N LEU A 55 0.04 -8.98 12.53
CA LEU A 55 0.07 -7.96 11.50
C LEU A 55 0.51 -6.62 12.09
N THR A 56 1.36 -5.92 11.35
CA THR A 56 1.75 -4.54 11.62
C THR A 56 1.47 -3.68 10.41
N VAL A 57 1.07 -2.43 10.64
CA VAL A 57 0.96 -1.40 9.60
C VAL A 57 1.75 -0.20 10.07
N ASP A 58 2.67 0.25 9.22
CA ASP A 58 3.58 1.38 9.50
C ASP A 58 4.38 1.20 10.80
N GLY A 59 4.69 -0.06 11.15
CA GLY A 59 5.37 -0.43 12.38
C GLY A 59 4.48 -0.49 13.63
N GLY A 60 3.21 -0.06 13.53
CA GLY A 60 2.20 -0.19 14.59
C GLY A 60 1.50 -1.55 14.56
N ALA A 61 1.10 -2.06 15.73
CA ALA A 61 0.32 -3.29 15.83
C ALA A 61 -1.07 -3.10 15.21
N ALA A 62 -1.41 -3.94 14.23
CA ALA A 62 -2.67 -3.86 13.49
C ALA A 62 -3.64 -5.00 13.80
N GLY A 63 -3.15 -6.08 14.41
CA GLY A 63 -3.95 -7.21 14.89
C GLY A 63 -3.34 -8.56 14.56
N THR A 64 -4.16 -9.61 14.65
CA THR A 64 -3.78 -10.97 14.27
C THR A 64 -4.68 -11.47 13.14
N ILE A 65 -4.12 -12.28 12.25
CA ILE A 65 -4.86 -12.90 11.14
C ILE A 65 -4.57 -14.39 11.09
N GLY A 66 -5.58 -15.20 10.77
CA GLY A 66 -5.41 -16.65 10.61
C GLY A 66 -4.53 -17.02 9.41
N THR A 67 -4.32 -18.31 9.18
CA THR A 67 -3.53 -18.80 8.04
C THR A 67 -4.24 -18.69 6.69
N SER A 68 -5.58 -18.73 6.71
CA SER A 68 -6.45 -18.56 5.56
C SER A 68 -7.62 -17.67 5.95
N ALA A 69 -7.36 -16.38 6.11
CA ALA A 69 -8.33 -15.41 6.60
C ALA A 69 -8.18 -14.05 5.90
N SER A 70 -9.19 -13.20 6.07
CA SER A 70 -9.18 -11.82 5.62
C SER A 70 -9.35 -10.85 6.80
N LEU A 71 -8.65 -9.72 6.74
CA LEU A 71 -8.73 -8.63 7.69
C LEU A 71 -8.79 -7.31 6.93
N THR A 72 -9.68 -6.41 7.32
CA THR A 72 -9.76 -5.06 6.76
C THR A 72 -9.43 -4.04 7.84
N ILE A 73 -8.43 -3.22 7.58
CA ILE A 73 -8.08 -2.06 8.40
C ILE A 73 -8.75 -0.85 7.76
N LYS A 74 -9.67 -0.23 8.51
CA LYS A 74 -10.46 0.89 8.01
C LYS A 74 -9.88 2.23 8.40
N GLY A 75 -10.16 3.25 7.60
CA GLY A 75 -9.82 4.63 7.95
C GLY A 75 -8.33 4.93 7.90
N VAL A 76 -7.58 4.24 7.04
CA VAL A 76 -6.15 4.46 6.87
C VAL A 76 -5.93 5.71 6.03
N THR A 77 -5.10 6.63 6.52
CA THR A 77 -4.82 7.89 5.81
C THR A 77 -4.18 7.60 4.47
N ALA A 78 -4.68 8.18 3.37
CA ALA A 78 -4.10 7.93 2.05
C ALA A 78 -2.60 8.26 1.99
N GLY A 79 -1.81 7.31 1.50
CA GLY A 79 -0.36 7.41 1.40
C GLY A 79 0.30 6.05 1.19
N ASP A 80 1.63 6.02 1.27
CA ASP A 80 2.38 4.76 1.30
C ASP A 80 2.28 4.12 2.69
N HIS A 81 1.96 2.83 2.71
CA HIS A 81 1.90 2.03 3.94
C HIS A 81 2.78 0.80 3.86
N VAL A 82 3.41 0.45 4.98
CA VAL A 82 4.19 -0.77 5.11
C VAL A 82 3.41 -1.78 5.94
N VAL A 83 3.01 -2.88 5.30
CA VAL A 83 2.36 -4.00 5.98
C VAL A 83 3.39 -5.06 6.33
N GLY A 84 3.58 -5.33 7.62
CA GLY A 84 4.44 -6.40 8.12
C GLY A 84 3.62 -7.59 8.60
N LEU A 85 4.01 -8.79 8.17
CA LEU A 85 3.43 -10.06 8.61
C LEU A 85 4.47 -10.86 9.41
N ASN A 86 4.18 -11.15 10.67
CA ASN A 86 5.10 -11.82 11.59
C ASN A 86 4.57 -13.19 12.00
N GLY A 87 5.47 -14.10 12.37
CA GLY A 87 5.13 -15.49 12.70
C GLY A 87 5.03 -16.41 11.48
N VAL A 88 5.53 -15.96 10.33
CA VAL A 88 5.69 -16.79 9.13
C VAL A 88 6.81 -17.80 9.39
N PRO A 89 6.54 -19.12 9.31
CA PRO A 89 7.58 -20.14 9.43
C PRO A 89 8.63 -19.98 8.33
N ALA A 90 9.89 -20.30 8.65
CA ALA A 90 11.01 -20.28 7.70
C ALA A 90 11.00 -21.49 6.75
#